data_AF-A0A960VCS9-F1
#
_entry.id   AF-A0A960VCS9-F1
#
_cell.length_a   1.000
_cell.length_b   1.000
_cell.length_c   1.000
_cell.angle_alpha   90.00
_cell.angle_beta   90.00
_cell.angle_gamma   90.00
#
_symmetry.space_group_name_H-M   'P 1'
#
loop_
_entity.id
_entity.type
_entity.pdbx_description
1 polymer ?
#
loop_
_entity_poly.entity_id
_entity_poly.type
_entity_poly.pdbx_seq_one_letter_code
_entity_poly.pdbx_strand_id
1 'polypeptide(L)'
;MSASRIYFETATQGFVLEKPKTRAGCFSVEKFLGDTFQQIKKNNQNIDKITLNKLCKKNDVVGVIRAFYTDDLTKKNGHEAISDIYMYLLMIILFYIAHSELNFKYFNTALKIFDKINAIDDQQSLFDNWIVEILNEI
;
A
#
# COMPACT_ATOMS: atom_id res chain seq x y z
N MET A 1 -17.05 -11.00 -16.01
CA MET A 1 -16.37 -9.96 -15.21
C MET A 1 -16.12 -10.57 -13.83
N SER A 2 -14.89 -10.66 -13.33
CA SER A 2 -14.64 -11.37 -12.06
C SER A 2 -15.08 -10.49 -10.88
N ALA A 3 -15.73 -11.13 -9.90
CA ALA A 3 -16.18 -10.55 -8.65
C ALA A 3 -15.12 -9.60 -8.05
N SER A 4 -13.88 -10.08 -7.94
CA SER A 4 -12.72 -9.36 -7.40
C SER A 4 -12.44 -7.98 -8.03
N ARG A 5 -12.84 -7.74 -9.29
CA ARG A 5 -12.64 -6.45 -9.96
C ARG A 5 -13.68 -5.40 -9.54
N ILE A 6 -14.91 -5.82 -9.26
CA ILE A 6 -16.03 -4.96 -8.87
C ILE A 6 -15.86 -4.48 -7.42
N TYR A 7 -15.38 -5.36 -6.54
CA TYR A 7 -15.15 -5.06 -5.12
C TYR A 7 -13.97 -4.10 -4.88
N PHE A 8 -12.89 -4.22 -5.66
CA PHE A 8 -11.76 -3.27 -5.59
C PHE A 8 -12.16 -1.87 -6.04
N GLU A 9 -13.05 -1.76 -7.04
CA GLU A 9 -13.56 -0.48 -7.52
C GLU A 9 -14.46 0.20 -6.48
N THR A 10 -15.25 -0.55 -5.72
CA THR A 10 -16.15 -0.02 -4.67
C THR A 10 -15.40 0.39 -3.40
N ALA A 11 -14.44 -0.40 -2.92
CA ALA A 11 -13.63 -0.10 -1.73
C ALA A 11 -12.80 1.20 -1.85
N THR A 12 -12.65 1.73 -3.06
CA THR A 12 -11.69 2.79 -3.38
C THR A 12 -12.33 4.03 -3.99
N GLN A 13 -13.66 4.06 -4.10
CA GLN A 13 -14.41 5.25 -4.53
C GLN A 13 -14.50 6.33 -3.45
N GLY A 14 -14.23 6.00 -2.18
CA GLY A 14 -14.24 6.95 -1.05
C GLY A 14 -12.89 7.60 -0.69
N PHE A 15 -11.77 7.17 -1.28
CA PHE A 15 -10.44 7.70 -0.92
C PHE A 15 -10.08 8.95 -1.73
N VAL A 16 -10.19 10.12 -1.11
CA VAL A 16 -9.60 11.36 -1.65
C VAL A 16 -8.09 11.34 -1.33
N LEU A 17 -7.29 10.86 -2.29
CA LEU A 17 -5.84 10.96 -2.18
C LEU A 17 -5.42 12.42 -2.31
N GLU A 18 -4.76 12.97 -1.29
CA GLU A 18 -4.05 14.23 -1.45
C GLU A 18 -3.03 14.13 -2.59
N LYS A 19 -2.69 15.26 -3.22
CA LYS A 19 -1.67 15.24 -4.28
C LYS A 19 -0.34 14.78 -3.67
N PRO A 20 0.26 13.68 -4.17
CA PRO A 20 1.48 13.15 -3.59
C PRO A 20 2.61 14.17 -3.72
N LYS A 21 3.33 14.42 -2.62
CA LYS A 21 4.43 15.39 -2.59
C LYS A 21 5.60 14.88 -3.43
N THR A 22 6.22 15.78 -4.21
CA THR A 22 7.44 15.49 -4.98
C THR A 22 8.56 16.45 -4.59
N ARG A 23 9.80 15.95 -4.53
CA ARG A 23 11.01 16.80 -4.47
C ARG A 23 11.90 16.45 -5.67
N ALA A 24 12.55 17.44 -6.27
CA ALA A 24 13.41 17.22 -7.42
C ALA A 24 14.57 16.26 -7.07
N GLY A 25 14.84 15.27 -7.93
CA GLY A 25 15.92 14.30 -7.73
C GLY A 25 15.71 13.28 -6.60
N CYS A 26 14.46 12.98 -6.23
CA CYS A 26 14.16 11.95 -5.24
C CYS A 26 12.99 11.05 -5.65
N PHE A 27 13.00 9.83 -5.13
CA PHE A 27 11.90 8.90 -5.21
C PHE A 27 10.87 9.22 -4.11
N SER A 28 9.64 9.53 -4.53
CA SER A 28 8.49 9.73 -3.64
C SER A 28 7.68 8.44 -3.55
N VAL A 29 7.60 7.86 -2.35
CA VAL A 29 6.82 6.64 -2.12
C VAL A 29 5.34 6.90 -2.31
N GLU A 30 4.84 8.03 -1.79
CA GLU A 30 3.44 8.43 -1.91
C GLU A 30 3.02 8.55 -3.37
N LYS A 31 3.86 9.17 -4.20
CA LYS A 31 3.62 9.25 -5.65
C LYS A 31 3.60 7.87 -6.29
N PHE A 32 4.60 7.04 -5.97
CA PHE A 32 4.68 5.69 -6.50
C PHE A 32 3.44 4.85 -6.17
N LEU A 33 2.96 4.90 -4.93
CA LEU A 33 1.78 4.15 -4.50
C LEU A 33 0.51 4.69 -5.17
N GLY A 34 0.36 6.02 -5.28
CA GLY A 34 -0.74 6.64 -6.02
C GLY A 34 -0.77 6.19 -7.49
N ASP A 35 0.37 6.26 -8.18
CA ASP A 35 0.50 5.86 -9.57
C ASP A 35 0.23 4.35 -9.77
N THR A 36 0.77 3.50 -8.88
CA THR A 36 0.56 2.05 -8.88
C THR A 36 -0.91 1.72 -8.69
N PHE A 37 -1.57 2.39 -7.75
CA PHE A 37 -2.98 2.20 -7.49
C PHE A 37 -3.85 2.57 -8.71
N GLN A 38 -3.53 3.67 -9.39
CA GLN A 38 -4.22 4.05 -10.62
C GLN A 38 -4.00 3.06 -11.76
N GLN A 39 -2.81 2.45 -11.85
CA GLN A 39 -2.53 1.37 -12.81
C GLN A 39 -3.38 0.14 -12.53
N ILE A 40 -3.51 -0.28 -11.27
CA ILE A 40 -4.38 -1.38 -10.85
C ILE A 40 -5.84 -1.10 -11.22
N LYS A 41 -6.36 0.11 -10.93
CA LYS A 41 -7.72 0.51 -11.33
C LYS A 41 -7.95 0.38 -12.84
N LYS A 42 -6.94 0.72 -13.64
CA LYS A 42 -6.98 0.60 -15.10
C LYS A 42 -6.72 -0.83 -15.59
N ASN A 43 -6.61 -1.81 -14.68
CA ASN A 43 -6.28 -3.19 -14.97
C ASN A 43 -4.95 -3.36 -15.74
N ASN A 44 -4.01 -2.45 -15.52
CA ASN A 44 -2.71 -2.48 -16.16
C ASN A 44 -1.77 -3.43 -15.39
N GLN A 45 -1.16 -4.37 -16.11
CA GLN A 45 -0.27 -5.37 -15.51
C GLN A 45 1.17 -4.88 -15.29
N ASN A 46 1.52 -3.68 -15.77
CA ASN A 46 2.87 -3.11 -15.65
C ASN A 46 3.14 -2.45 -14.29
N ILE A 47 2.80 -3.14 -13.21
CA ILE A 47 3.13 -2.72 -11.86
C ILE A 47 4.63 -2.94 -11.63
N ASP A 48 5.34 -1.92 -11.15
CA ASP A 48 6.75 -2.06 -10.76
C ASP A 48 6.88 -2.84 -9.44
N LYS A 49 6.92 -4.17 -9.59
CA LYS A 49 7.06 -5.14 -8.50
C LYS A 49 8.46 -5.11 -7.85
N ILE A 50 9.47 -4.57 -8.53
CA ILE A 50 10.83 -4.47 -7.97
C ILE A 50 10.81 -3.44 -6.84
N THR A 51 10.26 -2.27 -7.10
CA THR A 51 10.08 -1.21 -6.11
C THR A 51 9.21 -1.68 -4.96
N LEU A 52 8.08 -2.35 -5.26
CA LEU A 52 7.20 -2.89 -4.22
C LEU A 52 7.90 -3.93 -3.33
N ASN A 53 8.71 -4.82 -3.90
CA ASN A 53 9.50 -5.79 -3.15
C ASN A 53 10.51 -5.13 -2.21
N LYS A 54 11.14 -4.03 -2.64
CA LYS A 54 12.04 -3.24 -1.80
C LYS A 54 11.30 -2.58 -0.64
N LEU A 55 10.09 -2.06 -0.87
CA LEU A 55 9.24 -1.49 0.18
C LEU A 55 8.84 -2.54 1.22
N CYS A 56 8.48 -3.76 0.78
CA CYS A 56 8.18 -4.87 1.70
C CYS A 56 9.37 -5.17 2.63
N LYS A 57 10.57 -5.30 2.05
CA LYS A 57 11.81 -5.53 2.83
C LYS A 57 12.08 -4.39 3.82
N LYS A 58 11.81 -3.14 3.45
CA LYS A 58 11.96 -2.01 4.39
C LYS A 58 10.95 -2.06 5.52
N ASN A 59 9.70 -2.42 5.26
CA ASN A 59 8.70 -2.60 6.31
C ASN A 59 9.11 -3.71 7.29
N ASP A 60 9.67 -4.80 6.78
CA ASP A 60 10.16 -5.93 7.58
C ASP A 60 11.39 -5.57 8.41
N VAL A 61 12.36 -4.84 7.84
CA VAL A 61 13.67 -4.59 8.48
C VAL A 61 13.70 -3.31 9.31
N VAL A 62 13.10 -2.23 8.80
CA VAL A 62 13.25 -0.87 9.36
C VAL A 62 11.98 -0.43 10.07
N GLY A 63 10.85 -1.09 9.78
CA GLY A 63 9.57 -0.82 10.38
C GLY A 63 8.88 0.45 9.90
N VAL A 64 9.65 1.50 9.60
CA VAL A 64 9.19 2.82 9.16
C VAL A 64 9.55 3.05 7.70
N ILE A 65 8.53 3.14 6.84
CA ILE A 65 8.67 3.58 5.46
C ILE A 65 8.71 5.11 5.44
N ARG A 66 9.77 5.69 4.87
CA ARG A 66 9.90 7.14 4.68
C ARG A 66 9.21 7.60 3.41
N ALA A 67 8.71 8.84 3.40
CA ALA A 67 8.08 9.43 2.23
C ALA A 67 9.06 9.60 1.06
N PHE A 68 10.34 9.87 1.36
CA PHE A 68 11.37 10.19 0.35
C PHE A 68 12.63 9.34 0.50
N TYR A 69 13.07 8.78 -0.63
CA TYR A 69 14.33 8.06 -0.78
C TYR A 69 15.13 8.61 -1.98
N THR A 70 16.39 8.21 -2.09
CA THR A 70 17.11 8.25 -3.37
C THR A 70 16.49 7.25 -4.36
N ASP A 71 16.76 7.41 -5.65
CA ASP A 71 16.24 6.54 -6.71
C ASP A 71 16.66 5.07 -6.55
N ASP A 72 17.81 4.81 -5.91
CA ASP A 72 18.25 3.45 -5.59
C ASP A 72 17.49 2.82 -4.41
N LEU A 73 16.64 3.58 -3.70
CA LEU A 73 15.92 3.23 -2.48
C LEU A 73 16.83 2.80 -1.32
N THR A 74 18.16 2.92 -1.45
CA THR A 74 19.11 2.51 -0.41
C THR A 74 19.40 3.64 0.56
N LYS A 75 19.45 4.88 0.08
CA LYS A 75 19.71 6.07 0.90
C LYS A 75 18.42 6.83 1.19
N LYS A 76 18.35 7.39 2.39
CA LYS A 76 17.22 8.20 2.84
C LYS A 76 17.48 9.65 2.41
N ASN A 77 16.51 10.29 1.77
CA ASN A 77 16.56 11.71 1.40
C ASN A 77 15.64 12.59 2.28
N GLY A 78 15.07 12.00 3.33
CA GLY A 78 14.24 12.70 4.30
C GLY A 78 13.97 11.87 5.55
N HIS A 79 13.58 12.56 6.62
CA HIS A 79 13.17 11.95 7.88
C HIS A 79 11.65 11.77 8.00
N GLU A 80 10.87 12.34 7.07
CA GLU A 80 9.40 12.23 7.09
C GLU A 80 8.98 10.77 6.85
N ALA A 81 8.15 10.24 7.76
CA ALA A 81 7.46 8.97 7.53
C ALA A 81 6.44 9.15 6.40
N ILE A 82 6.12 8.07 5.69
CA ILE A 82 4.99 8.10 4.78
C ILE A 82 3.70 8.25 5.60
N SER A 83 2.71 8.98 5.10
CA SER A 83 1.45 9.16 5.84
C SER A 83 0.62 7.87 5.91
N ASP A 84 -0.24 7.79 6.92
CA ASP A 84 -1.04 6.59 7.20
C ASP A 84 -1.95 6.22 6.03
N ILE A 85 -2.56 7.20 5.36
CA ILE A 85 -3.37 6.98 4.16
C ILE A 85 -2.59 6.22 3.06
N TYR A 86 -1.30 6.49 2.89
CA TYR A 86 -0.47 5.76 1.94
C TYR A 86 0.05 4.43 2.50
N MET A 87 0.13 4.24 3.81
CA MET A 87 0.33 2.91 4.41
C MET A 87 -0.87 1.99 4.14
N TYR A 88 -2.10 2.50 4.27
CA TYR A 88 -3.30 1.78 3.86
C TYR A 88 -3.30 1.48 2.36
N LEU A 89 -2.91 2.46 1.53
CA LEU A 89 -2.80 2.26 0.08
C LEU A 89 -1.80 1.15 -0.26
N LEU A 90 -0.65 1.13 0.40
CA LEU A 90 0.34 0.07 0.26
C LEU A 90 -0.24 -1.29 0.65
N MET A 91 -0.97 -1.38 1.76
CA MET A 91 -1.63 -2.61 2.21
C MET A 91 -2.62 -3.15 1.15
N ILE A 92 -3.46 -2.28 0.58
CA ILE A 92 -4.42 -2.63 -0.48
C ILE A 92 -3.70 -3.14 -1.74
N ILE A 93 -2.64 -2.44 -2.19
CA ILE A 93 -1.83 -2.86 -3.33
C ILE A 93 -1.22 -4.26 -3.09
N LEU A 94 -0.71 -4.50 -1.87
CA LEU A 94 -0.12 -5.78 -1.51
C LEU A 94 -1.14 -6.92 -1.48
N PHE A 95 -2.34 -6.71 -0.95
CA PHE A 95 -3.41 -7.72 -0.99
C PHE A 95 -3.84 -8.03 -2.43
N TYR A 96 -4.01 -7.00 -3.27
CA TYR A 96 -4.35 -7.19 -4.68
C TYR A 96 -3.34 -8.08 -5.41
N ILE A 97 -2.04 -7.79 -5.26
CA ILE A 97 -1.00 -8.55 -5.95
C ILE A 97 -0.84 -9.93 -5.32
N ALA A 98 -0.93 -10.05 -3.99
CA ALA A 98 -0.90 -11.33 -3.30
C ALA A 98 -1.98 -12.29 -3.81
N HIS A 99 -3.21 -11.80 -3.95
CA HIS A 99 -4.33 -12.57 -4.50
C HIS A 99 -4.09 -12.93 -5.97
N SER A 100 -3.70 -11.94 -6.78
CA SER A 100 -3.52 -12.12 -8.23
C SER A 100 -2.40 -13.09 -8.59
N GLU A 101 -1.35 -13.17 -7.76
CA GLU A 101 -0.15 -13.98 -8.02
C GLU A 101 0.02 -15.16 -7.05
N LEU A 102 -0.90 -15.35 -6.11
CA LEU A 102 -0.78 -16.31 -4.99
C LEU A 102 0.54 -16.16 -4.23
N ASN A 103 0.96 -14.90 -4.00
CA ASN A 103 2.25 -14.58 -3.41
C ASN A 103 2.11 -14.22 -1.91
N PHE A 104 2.36 -15.22 -1.05
CA PHE A 104 2.26 -15.09 0.41
C PHE A 104 3.19 -14.05 1.01
N LYS A 105 4.27 -13.66 0.34
CA LYS A 105 5.18 -12.62 0.84
C LYS A 105 4.48 -11.27 0.94
N TYR A 106 3.72 -10.89 -0.09
CA TYR A 106 2.99 -9.64 -0.10
C TYR A 106 1.84 -9.67 0.91
N PHE A 107 1.15 -10.80 1.02
CA PHE A 107 0.12 -11.02 2.02
C PHE A 107 0.66 -10.84 3.45
N ASN A 108 1.77 -11.52 3.79
CA ASN A 108 2.41 -11.39 5.10
C ASN A 108 2.87 -9.96 5.39
N THR A 109 3.36 -9.25 4.38
CA THR A 109 3.75 -7.84 4.55
C THR A 109 2.54 -6.96 4.82
N ALA A 110 1.42 -7.19 4.13
CA ALA A 110 0.16 -6.48 4.34
C ALA A 110 -0.36 -6.68 5.77
N LEU A 111 -0.36 -7.92 6.28
CA LEU A 111 -0.74 -8.21 7.66
C LEU A 111 0.15 -7.52 8.70
N LYS A 112 1.47 -7.46 8.46
CA LYS A 112 2.37 -6.70 9.35
C LYS A 112 2.10 -5.20 9.34
N ILE A 113 1.73 -4.64 8.18
CA ILE A 113 1.33 -3.23 8.10
C ILE A 113 0.05 -3.04 8.91
N PHE A 114 -0.91 -3.94 8.74
CA PHE A 114 -2.16 -3.95 9.46
C PHE A 114 -1.95 -3.96 10.99
N ASP A 115 -1.17 -4.91 11.51
CA ASP A 115 -0.85 -5.01 12.94
C ASP A 115 -0.23 -3.73 13.49
N LYS A 116 0.65 -3.08 12.71
CA LYS A 116 1.31 -1.83 13.11
C LYS A 116 0.37 -0.65 13.16
N ILE A 117 -0.54 -0.55 12.19
CA ILE A 117 -1.53 0.52 12.17
C ILE A 117 -2.48 0.34 13.35
N ASN A 118 -2.93 -0.89 13.61
CA ASN A 118 -3.80 -1.21 14.73
C ASN A 118 -3.14 -1.08 16.11
N ALA A 119 -1.82 -1.18 16.19
CA ALA A 119 -1.10 -0.93 17.44
C ALA A 119 -1.05 0.56 17.83
N ILE A 120 -1.45 1.47 16.94
CA ILE A 120 -1.28 2.93 17.11
C ILE A 120 -2.60 3.63 17.52
N ASP A 121 -3.78 3.01 17.41
CA ASP A 121 -5.06 3.68 17.68
C ASP A 121 -6.17 2.76 18.24
N ASP A 122 -6.97 3.27 19.19
CA ASP A 122 -8.25 2.70 19.70
C ASP A 122 -9.37 2.69 18.63
N GLN A 123 -9.04 2.90 17.34
CA GLN A 123 -9.97 2.90 16.20
C GLN A 123 -10.28 1.50 15.65
N GLN A 124 -10.20 0.50 16.53
CA GLN A 124 -10.44 -0.91 16.22
C GLN A 124 -11.82 -1.14 15.55
N SER A 125 -12.84 -0.37 15.95
CA SER A 125 -14.21 -0.54 15.43
C SER A 125 -14.41 -0.18 13.94
N LEU A 126 -13.67 0.78 13.40
CA LEU A 126 -13.79 1.15 11.97
C LEU A 126 -13.08 0.13 11.09
N PHE A 127 -11.97 -0.40 11.57
CA PHE A 127 -11.21 -1.40 10.85
C PHE A 127 -11.86 -2.79 10.93
N ASP A 128 -12.32 -3.20 12.12
CA ASP A 128 -12.97 -4.49 12.31
C ASP A 128 -14.20 -4.64 11.42
N ASN A 129 -15.01 -3.58 11.28
CA ASN A 129 -16.14 -3.59 10.34
C ASN A 129 -15.68 -3.72 8.87
N TRP A 130 -14.58 -3.06 8.50
CA TRP A 130 -14.12 -3.04 7.11
C TRP A 130 -13.39 -4.32 6.68
N ILE A 131 -12.59 -4.93 7.56
CA ILE A 131 -11.98 -6.23 7.25
C ILE A 131 -12.95 -7.38 7.35
N VAL A 132 -13.97 -7.29 8.23
CA VAL A 132 -15.07 -8.25 8.22
C VAL A 132 -15.86 -8.17 6.91
N GLU A 133 -16.09 -6.98 6.35
CA GLU A 133 -16.68 -6.83 5.01
C GLU A 133 -15.79 -7.42 3.91
N ILE A 134 -14.47 -7.17 3.95
CA ILE A 134 -13.54 -7.71 2.95
C ILE A 134 -13.39 -9.24 3.05
N LEU A 135 -13.39 -9.82 4.26
CA LEU A 135 -13.16 -11.24 4.50
C LEU A 135 -14.42 -12.10 4.39
N ASN A 136 -15.60 -11.58 4.70
CA ASN A 136 -16.87 -12.31 4.54
C ASN A 136 -17.29 -12.49 3.08
N GLU A 137 -16.60 -11.85 2.15
CA GLU A 137 -16.92 -11.85 0.72
C GLU A 137 -15.82 -12.52 -0.15
N ILE A 138 -14.93 -13.30 0.48
CA ILE A 138 -14.00 -14.25 -0.15
C ILE A 138 -14.58 -15.66 -0.02
#